data_AF-A0A1F9P3M9-F1
#
_entry.id   AF-A0A1F9P3M9-F1
#
_cell.length_a   1.000
_cell.length_b   1.000
_cell.length_c   1.000
_cell.angle_alpha   90.00
_cell.angle_beta   90.00
_cell.angle_gamma   90.00
#
_symmetry.space_group_name_H-M   'P 1'
#
loop_
_entity.id
_entity.type
_entity.pdbx_description
1 polymer ?
#
loop_
_entity_poly.entity_id
_entity_poly.type
_entity_poly.pdbx_seq_one_letter_code
_entity_poly.pdbx_strand_id
1 'polypeptide(L)'
;MSRCNYGICLLALALALVGPGWAQIPQAAESDATLYTRAVALLDQAEQQLTAKNLPSALAAVKQSNELFTFLQKKSAAALAERQLSRQDEQQLAINEKLATEAQAQADRLLETAAAKKKQAMETQGMTEAAETALRESREGYLQSQTLSIKAAIYALRNQQIIFRFLAP
;
A
#
# COMPACT_ATOMS: atom_id res chain seq x y z
N MET A 1 -20.70 -50.71 19.21
CA MET A 1 -19.49 -49.90 19.44
C MET A 1 -18.28 -50.81 19.36
N SER A 2 -17.19 -50.37 18.69
CA SER A 2 -15.92 -51.07 18.45
C SER A 2 -15.98 -52.24 17.45
N ARG A 3 -15.07 -52.43 16.49
CA ARG A 3 -13.80 -51.77 16.11
C ARG A 3 -13.42 -52.25 14.68
N CYS A 4 -12.75 -51.37 13.94
CA CYS A 4 -11.76 -51.60 12.86
C CYS A 4 -11.91 -52.82 11.92
N ASN A 5 -12.12 -52.55 10.63
CA ASN A 5 -11.68 -53.45 9.56
C ASN A 5 -10.73 -52.71 8.61
N TYR A 6 -9.48 -53.17 8.63
CA TYR A 6 -8.41 -52.85 7.71
C TYR A 6 -8.72 -53.51 6.35
N GLY A 7 -9.08 -52.69 5.37
CA GLY A 7 -9.25 -53.13 3.99
C GLY A 7 -7.94 -53.06 3.21
N ILE A 8 -7.22 -54.19 3.21
CA ILE A 8 -6.57 -54.79 2.03
C ILE A 8 -5.57 -53.91 1.27
N CYS A 9 -4.29 -54.16 1.55
CA CYS A 9 -3.21 -53.99 0.58
C CYS A 9 -3.25 -55.14 -0.43
N LEU A 10 -3.44 -54.84 -1.72
CA LEU A 10 -2.97 -55.68 -2.82
C LEU A 10 -2.33 -54.80 -3.90
N LEU A 11 -1.02 -54.58 -3.69
CA LEU A 11 0.09 -54.82 -4.61
C LEU A 11 -0.08 -54.68 -6.14
N ALA A 12 1.00 -54.11 -6.69
CA ALA A 12 1.51 -54.15 -8.06
C ALA A 12 1.03 -52.98 -8.95
N LEU A 13 1.88 -52.23 -9.65
CA LEU A 13 3.18 -52.58 -10.20
C LEU A 13 3.98 -51.27 -10.38
N ALA A 14 5.14 -51.19 -9.74
CA ALA A 14 6.11 -50.12 -9.96
C ALA A 14 6.98 -50.49 -11.16
N LEU A 15 7.02 -49.64 -12.19
CA LEU A 15 8.07 -49.63 -13.22
C LEU A 15 8.03 -48.32 -14.01
N ALA A 16 8.91 -47.39 -13.63
CA ALA A 16 9.70 -46.50 -14.49
C ALA A 16 10.25 -45.34 -13.63
N LEU A 17 11.50 -45.43 -13.17
CA LEU A 17 12.70 -44.89 -13.84
C LEU A 17 12.92 -43.38 -13.59
N VAL A 18 13.76 -43.11 -12.59
CA VAL A 18 14.92 -42.18 -12.59
C VAL A 18 14.71 -40.72 -13.04
N GLY A 19 14.94 -39.78 -12.10
CA GLY A 19 15.69 -38.55 -12.40
C GLY A 19 15.18 -37.28 -11.68
N PRO A 20 16.06 -36.50 -11.01
CA PRO A 20 15.66 -35.39 -10.15
C PRO A 20 15.34 -34.17 -11.00
N GLY A 21 14.07 -33.86 -11.13
CA GLY A 21 13.61 -32.59 -11.66
C GLY A 21 12.27 -32.33 -11.03
N TRP A 22 12.26 -31.61 -9.91
CA TRP A 22 11.05 -30.91 -9.50
C TRP A 22 10.80 -29.91 -10.61
N ALA A 23 10.06 -30.34 -11.65
CA ALA A 23 9.45 -29.43 -12.58
C ALA A 23 8.51 -28.59 -11.72
N GLN A 24 8.99 -27.40 -11.34
CA GLN A 24 8.13 -26.35 -10.85
C GLN A 24 7.04 -26.24 -11.91
N ILE A 25 5.82 -26.65 -11.57
CA ILE A 25 4.63 -26.30 -12.34
C ILE A 25 4.79 -24.80 -12.56
N PRO A 26 4.85 -24.31 -13.82
CA PRO A 26 5.02 -22.89 -14.05
C PRO A 26 3.86 -22.22 -13.33
N GLN A 27 4.18 -21.47 -12.28
CA GLN A 27 3.20 -20.67 -11.59
C GLN A 27 2.65 -19.75 -12.66
N ALA A 28 1.38 -19.98 -13.06
CA ALA A 28 0.75 -19.24 -14.13
C ALA A 28 0.97 -17.76 -13.83
N ALA A 29 1.55 -17.05 -14.80
CA ALA A 29 1.86 -15.63 -14.63
C ALA A 29 0.59 -14.91 -14.15
N GLU A 30 0.69 -14.23 -13.02
CA GLU A 30 -0.46 -13.55 -12.42
C GLU A 30 -1.06 -12.56 -13.44
N SER A 31 -2.39 -12.62 -13.59
CA SER A 31 -3.09 -11.79 -14.57
C SER A 31 -3.07 -10.32 -14.14
N ASP A 32 -3.12 -9.40 -15.10
CA ASP A 32 -3.12 -7.95 -14.81
C ASP A 32 -4.36 -7.55 -13.99
N ALA A 33 -5.49 -8.22 -14.21
CA ALA A 33 -6.70 -8.08 -13.42
C ALA A 33 -6.47 -8.44 -11.95
N THR A 34 -5.79 -9.57 -11.68
CA THR A 34 -5.49 -10.02 -10.31
C THR A 34 -4.54 -9.06 -9.61
N LEU A 35 -3.49 -8.60 -10.30
CA LEU A 35 -2.55 -7.61 -9.78
C LEU A 35 -3.25 -6.29 -9.45
N TYR A 36 -4.15 -5.83 -10.33
CA TYR A 36 -4.97 -4.65 -10.10
C TYR A 36 -5.88 -4.80 -8.88
N THR A 37 -6.65 -5.89 -8.79
CA THR A 37 -7.53 -6.14 -7.64
C THR A 37 -6.76 -6.17 -6.32
N ARG A 38 -5.56 -6.78 -6.32
CA ARG A 38 -4.68 -6.80 -5.15
C ARG A 38 -4.17 -5.40 -4.79
N ALA A 39 -3.78 -4.59 -5.78
CA ALA A 39 -3.35 -3.21 -5.56
C ALA A 39 -4.46 -2.36 -4.93
N VAL A 40 -5.70 -2.52 -5.38
CA VAL A 40 -6.88 -1.85 -4.82
C VAL A 40 -7.19 -2.33 -3.41
N ALA A 41 -7.14 -3.64 -3.15
CA ALA A 41 -7.36 -4.18 -1.81
C ALA A 41 -6.33 -3.66 -0.79
N LEU A 42 -5.06 -3.53 -1.20
CA LEU A 42 -4.02 -2.91 -0.37
C LEU A 42 -4.29 -1.42 -0.12
N LEU A 43 -4.86 -0.71 -1.10
CA LEU A 43 -5.23 0.69 -0.95
C LEU A 43 -6.40 0.86 0.05
N ASP A 44 -7.41 0.00 -0.03
CA ASP A 44 -8.51 -0.03 0.95
C ASP A 44 -7.99 -0.39 2.34
N GLN A 45 -7.06 -1.35 2.44
CA GLN A 45 -6.39 -1.68 3.69
C GLN A 45 -5.61 -0.48 4.24
N ALA A 46 -4.91 0.28 3.40
CA ALA A 46 -4.18 1.47 3.82
C ALA A 46 -5.11 2.51 4.46
N GLU A 47 -6.27 2.77 3.86
CA GLU A 47 -7.28 3.68 4.40
C GLU A 47 -7.86 3.21 5.74
N GLN A 48 -8.15 1.90 5.85
CA GLN A 48 -8.64 1.31 7.10
C GLN A 48 -7.59 1.42 8.22
N GLN A 49 -6.32 1.11 7.93
CA GLN A 49 -5.23 1.21 8.90
C GLN A 49 -4.95 2.66 9.29
N LEU A 50 -5.04 3.61 8.34
CA LEU A 50 -4.91 5.03 8.63
C LEU A 50 -6.02 5.52 9.56
N THR A 51 -7.26 5.09 9.32
CA THR A 51 -8.42 5.39 10.18
C THR A 51 -8.25 4.80 11.58
N ALA A 52 -7.68 3.60 11.68
CA ALA A 52 -7.30 2.95 12.93
C ALA A 52 -6.05 3.56 13.60
N LYS A 53 -5.48 4.64 13.04
CA LYS A 53 -4.23 5.29 13.49
C LYS A 53 -3.01 4.37 13.51
N ASN A 54 -3.05 3.27 12.76
CA ASN A 54 -1.93 2.35 12.58
C ASN A 54 -1.05 2.81 11.40
N LEU A 55 -0.27 3.86 11.63
CA LEU A 55 0.55 4.49 10.59
C LEU A 55 1.58 3.55 9.94
N PRO A 56 2.29 2.67 10.69
CA PRO A 56 3.23 1.72 10.08
C PRO A 56 2.56 0.77 9.09
N SER A 57 1.42 0.18 9.47
CA SER A 57 0.68 -0.73 8.59
C SER A 57 0.06 0.01 7.40
N ALA A 58 -0.46 1.22 7.60
CA ALA A 58 -0.99 2.04 6.52
C ALA A 58 0.10 2.36 5.48
N LEU A 59 1.29 2.78 5.95
CA LEU A 59 2.42 3.07 5.08
C LEU A 59 2.91 1.82 4.33
N ALA A 60 2.98 0.67 4.99
CA ALA A 60 3.37 -0.59 4.35
C ALA A 60 2.39 -0.97 3.23
N ALA A 61 1.10 -0.85 3.46
CA ALA A 61 0.07 -1.12 2.47
C ALA A 61 0.12 -0.14 1.28
N VAL A 62 0.32 1.16 1.53
CA VAL A 62 0.56 2.18 0.48
C VAL A 62 1.74 1.80 -0.40
N LYS A 63 2.88 1.43 0.20
CA LYS A 63 4.08 1.05 -0.55
C LYS A 63 3.86 -0.16 -1.45
N GLN A 64 3.24 -1.21 -0.91
CA GLN A 64 2.93 -2.42 -1.67
C GLN A 64 1.93 -2.14 -2.80
N SER A 65 0.91 -1.33 -2.56
CA SER A 65 -0.04 -0.89 -3.60
C SER A 65 0.68 -0.10 -4.70
N ASN A 66 1.56 0.84 -4.34
CA ASN A 66 2.36 1.63 -5.28
C ASN A 66 3.29 0.76 -6.14
N GLU A 67 3.94 -0.25 -5.55
CA GLU A 67 4.79 -1.19 -6.28
C GLU A 67 3.98 -1.95 -7.34
N LEU A 68 2.78 -2.42 -7.00
CA LEU A 68 1.89 -3.11 -7.94
C LEU A 68 1.42 -2.18 -9.06
N PHE A 69 1.00 -0.95 -8.75
CA PHE A 69 0.61 0.02 -9.78
C PHE A 69 1.78 0.41 -10.69
N THR A 70 2.99 0.58 -10.13
CA THR A 70 4.21 0.83 -10.92
C THR A 70 4.52 -0.34 -11.84
N PHE A 71 4.31 -1.57 -11.38
CA PHE A 71 4.48 -2.76 -12.20
C PHE A 71 3.43 -2.82 -13.32
N LEU A 72 2.16 -2.58 -13.01
CA LEU A 72 1.07 -2.52 -13.99
C LEU A 72 1.32 -1.45 -15.05
N GLN A 73 1.79 -0.26 -14.65
CA GLN A 73 2.12 0.82 -15.58
C GLN A 73 3.16 0.41 -16.61
N LYS A 74 4.20 -0.31 -16.19
CA LYS A 74 5.22 -0.83 -17.11
C LYS A 74 4.67 -1.92 -18.02
N LYS A 75 3.86 -2.82 -17.48
CA LYS A 75 3.35 -3.99 -18.22
C LYS A 75 2.24 -3.65 -19.22
N SER A 76 1.39 -2.69 -18.89
CA SER A 76 0.19 -2.33 -19.66
C SER A 76 0.28 -0.96 -20.33
N ALA A 77 1.49 -0.42 -20.51
CA ALA A 77 1.74 0.90 -21.10
C ALA A 77 1.07 1.09 -22.47
N ALA A 78 1.12 0.08 -23.34
CA ALA A 78 0.47 0.12 -24.66
C ALA A 78 -1.06 0.17 -24.53
N ALA A 79 -1.64 -0.67 -23.67
CA ALA A 79 -3.08 -0.69 -23.42
C ALA A 79 -3.58 0.60 -22.76
N LEU A 80 -2.75 1.25 -21.94
CA LEU A 80 -3.04 2.56 -21.34
C LEU A 80 -3.05 3.69 -22.39
N ALA A 81 -2.13 3.67 -23.35
CA ALA A 81 -2.01 4.73 -24.35
C ALA A 81 -3.25 4.85 -25.25
N GLU A 82 -3.96 3.74 -25.46
CA GLU A 82 -5.19 3.69 -26.27
C GLU A 82 -6.45 4.07 -25.47
N ARG A 83 -6.33 4.27 -24.15
CA ARG A 83 -7.49 4.54 -23.29
C ARG A 83 -7.82 6.03 -23.25
N GLN A 84 -9.11 6.31 -23.45
CA GLN A 84 -9.71 7.59 -23.11
C GLN A 84 -10.42 7.45 -21.76
N LEU A 85 -10.14 8.38 -20.87
CA LEU A 85 -10.87 8.51 -19.61
C LEU A 85 -12.21 9.18 -19.88
N SER A 86 -13.22 8.83 -19.09
CA SER A 86 -14.48 9.59 -19.11
C SER A 86 -14.27 10.95 -18.47
N ARG A 87 -15.09 11.95 -18.81
CA ARG A 87 -15.05 13.27 -18.14
C ARG A 87 -15.20 13.16 -16.63
N GLN A 88 -15.99 12.20 -16.15
CA GLN A 88 -16.17 11.96 -14.72
C GLN A 88 -14.88 11.45 -14.08
N ASP A 89 -14.18 10.53 -14.75
CA ASP A 89 -12.89 10.02 -14.27
C ASP A 89 -11.85 11.16 -14.24
N GLU A 90 -11.74 11.96 -15.30
CA GLU A 90 -10.85 13.12 -15.35
C GLU A 90 -11.10 14.12 -14.21
N GLN A 91 -12.37 14.42 -13.93
CA GLN A 91 -12.75 15.27 -12.79
C GLN A 91 -12.32 14.67 -11.46
N GLN A 92 -12.54 13.38 -11.27
CA GLN A 92 -12.13 12.71 -10.02
C GLN A 92 -10.61 12.66 -9.88
N LEU A 93 -9.87 12.46 -10.97
CA LEU A 93 -8.40 12.53 -10.98
C LEU A 93 -7.91 13.90 -10.51
N ALA A 94 -8.49 14.98 -11.04
CA ALA A 94 -8.13 16.34 -10.68
C ALA A 94 -8.47 16.66 -9.21
N ILE A 95 -9.61 16.18 -8.70
CA ILE A 95 -9.98 16.32 -7.29
C ILE A 95 -8.96 15.61 -6.40
N ASN A 96 -8.64 14.36 -6.70
CA ASN A 96 -7.69 13.57 -5.93
C ASN A 96 -6.28 14.17 -5.99
N GLU A 97 -5.84 14.68 -7.15
CA GLU A 97 -4.55 15.35 -7.30
C GLU A 97 -4.46 16.62 -6.44
N LYS A 98 -5.53 17.43 -6.44
CA LYS A 98 -5.64 18.59 -5.55
C LYS A 98 -5.57 18.17 -4.09
N LEU A 99 -6.35 17.17 -3.68
CA LEU A 99 -6.36 16.66 -2.30
C LEU A 99 -5.00 16.09 -1.89
N ALA A 100 -4.32 15.38 -2.79
CA ALA A 100 -2.97 14.87 -2.55
C ALA A 100 -1.97 16.01 -2.32
N THR A 101 -1.98 17.01 -3.20
CA THR A 101 -1.10 18.18 -3.14
C THR A 101 -1.34 18.99 -1.86
N GLU A 102 -2.60 19.25 -1.51
CA GLU A 102 -2.96 19.98 -0.30
C GLU A 102 -2.56 19.22 0.97
N ALA A 103 -2.80 17.91 1.02
CA ALA A 103 -2.41 17.08 2.16
C ALA A 103 -0.87 17.03 2.32
N GLN A 104 -0.12 16.89 1.22
CA GLN A 104 1.34 16.90 1.26
C GLN A 104 1.88 18.25 1.70
N ALA A 105 1.36 19.36 1.15
CA ALA A 105 1.79 20.70 1.55
C ALA A 105 1.53 20.98 3.05
N GLN A 106 0.42 20.48 3.60
CA GLN A 106 0.17 20.55 5.04
C GLN A 106 1.12 19.66 5.84
N ALA A 107 1.42 18.45 5.35
CA ALA A 107 2.39 17.56 5.97
C ALA A 107 3.78 18.20 6.07
N ASP A 108 4.24 18.86 5.01
CA ASP A 108 5.54 19.52 4.93
C ASP A 108 5.62 20.68 5.93
N ARG A 109 4.59 21.53 6.01
CA ARG A 109 4.52 22.63 6.99
C ARG A 109 4.56 22.12 8.44
N LEU A 110 3.85 21.03 8.73
CA LEU A 110 3.87 20.41 10.06
C LEU A 110 5.23 19.80 10.38
N LEU A 111 5.90 19.22 9.39
CA LEU A 111 7.25 18.67 9.53
C LEU A 111 8.26 19.77 9.90
N GLU A 112 8.21 20.89 9.20
CA GLU A 112 9.05 22.07 9.48
C GLU A 112 8.79 22.62 10.88
N THR A 113 7.51 22.78 11.24
CA THR A 113 7.10 23.27 12.57
C THR A 113 7.56 22.31 13.68
N ALA A 114 7.37 21.00 13.49
CA ALA A 114 7.78 19.97 14.43
C ALA A 114 9.31 19.95 14.62
N ALA A 115 10.07 20.13 13.54
CA ALA A 115 11.52 20.22 13.59
C ALA A 115 11.99 21.48 14.34
N ALA A 116 11.34 22.63 14.12
CA ALA A 116 11.63 23.86 14.85
C ALA A 116 11.36 23.70 16.36
N LYS A 117 10.24 23.07 16.74
CA LYS A 117 9.90 22.78 18.15
C LYS A 117 10.90 21.82 18.80
N LYS A 118 11.37 20.81 18.06
CA LYS A 118 12.43 19.90 18.52
C LYS A 118 13.72 20.66 18.82
N LYS A 119 14.11 21.56 17.91
CA LYS A 119 15.30 22.40 18.07
C LYS A 119 15.16 23.33 19.27
N GLN A 120 14.02 24.01 19.41
CA GLN A 120 13.73 24.88 20.56
C GLN A 120 13.89 24.13 21.89
N ALA A 121 13.36 22.90 21.99
CA ALA A 121 13.49 22.10 23.20
C ALA A 121 14.95 21.71 23.54
N MET A 122 15.80 21.55 22.52
CA MET A 122 17.23 21.28 22.72
C MET A 122 17.99 22.53 23.18
N GLU A 123 17.54 23.72 22.78
CA GLU A 123 18.17 25.00 23.14
C GLU A 123 17.75 25.49 24.53
N THR A 124 16.58 25.08 25.04
CA THR A 124 16.07 25.46 26.37
C THR A 124 16.45 24.46 27.48
N GLN A 125 17.53 23.68 27.29
CA GLN A 125 18.05 22.76 28.31
C GLN A 125 18.24 23.48 29.66
N GLY A 126 17.41 23.14 30.64
CA GLY A 126 17.37 23.78 31.97
C GLY A 126 16.01 24.36 32.37
N MET A 127 15.11 24.63 31.40
CA MET A 127 13.70 24.96 31.65
C MET A 127 12.82 23.74 31.34
N THR A 128 12.69 22.85 32.33
CA THR A 128 12.09 21.51 32.16
C THR A 128 10.71 21.54 31.53
N GLU A 129 9.79 22.36 32.03
CA GLU A 129 8.40 22.38 31.53
C GLU A 129 8.27 22.90 30.09
N ALA A 130 9.03 23.95 29.75
CA ALA A 130 9.02 24.53 28.40
C ALA A 130 9.65 23.56 27.37
N ALA A 131 10.75 22.92 27.74
CA ALA A 131 11.40 21.91 26.90
C ALA A 131 10.51 20.68 26.70
N GLU A 132 9.86 20.18 27.75
CA GLU A 132 8.92 19.05 27.67
C GLU A 132 7.71 19.36 26.79
N THR A 133 7.12 20.55 26.93
CA THR A 133 6.01 21.00 26.10
C THR A 133 6.40 21.06 24.63
N ALA A 134 7.55 21.68 24.32
CA ALA A 134 8.04 21.76 22.94
C ALA A 134 8.37 20.38 22.35
N LEU A 135 8.89 19.43 23.13
CA LEU A 135 9.09 18.05 22.67
C LEU A 135 7.77 17.33 22.38
N ARG A 136 6.74 17.54 23.21
CA ARG A 136 5.41 16.96 22.97
C ARG A 136 4.79 17.50 21.69
N GLU A 137 4.77 18.82 21.52
CA GLU A 137 4.28 19.47 20.30
C GLU A 137 5.03 19.00 19.05
N SER A 138 6.36 18.83 19.15
CA SER A 138 7.18 18.28 18.07
C SER A 138 6.74 16.86 17.69
N ARG A 139 6.59 15.96 18.67
CA ARG A 139 6.16 14.57 18.43
C ARG A 139 4.77 14.51 17.80
N GLU A 140 3.83 15.29 18.32
CA GLU A 140 2.48 15.39 17.77
C GLU A 140 2.51 15.90 16.33
N GLY A 141 3.29 16.94 16.04
CA GLY A 141 3.47 17.48 14.69
C GLY A 141 4.06 16.46 13.70
N TYR A 142 5.07 15.68 14.12
CA TYR A 142 5.62 14.59 13.29
C TYR A 142 4.57 13.51 12.97
N LEU A 143 3.75 13.10 13.95
CA LEU A 143 2.71 12.10 13.74
C LEU A 143 1.61 12.61 12.80
N GLN A 144 1.20 13.86 12.95
CA GLN A 144 0.22 14.48 12.06
C GLN A 144 0.76 14.65 10.65
N SER A 145 2.02 15.08 10.51
CA SER A 145 2.72 15.15 9.22
C SER A 145 2.75 13.79 8.51
N GLN A 146 3.11 12.72 9.23
CA GLN A 146 3.11 11.36 8.68
C GLN A 146 1.70 10.91 8.26
N THR A 147 0.67 11.19 9.07
CA THR A 147 -0.72 10.90 8.76
C THR A 147 -1.15 11.57 7.43
N LEU A 148 -0.84 12.85 7.27
CA LEU A 148 -1.17 13.61 6.06
C LEU A 148 -0.37 13.15 4.84
N SER A 149 0.90 12.79 5.02
CA SER A 149 1.74 12.24 3.94
C SER A 149 1.18 10.91 3.42
N ILE A 150 0.75 10.03 4.32
CA ILE A 150 0.09 8.76 3.94
C ILE A 150 -1.23 9.04 3.22
N LYS A 151 -2.01 10.01 3.70
CA LYS A 151 -3.27 10.43 3.07
C LYS A 151 -3.04 10.98 1.65
N ALA A 152 -2.01 11.78 1.45
CA ALA A 152 -1.61 12.28 0.14
C ALA A 152 -1.27 11.13 -0.83
N ALA A 153 -0.49 10.15 -0.35
CA ALA A 153 -0.15 8.97 -1.14
C ALA A 153 -1.37 8.13 -1.50
N ILE A 154 -2.32 7.95 -0.58
CA ILE A 154 -3.60 7.27 -0.86
C ILE A 154 -4.35 7.98 -2.00
N TYR A 155 -4.50 9.30 -1.96
CA TYR A 155 -5.17 10.04 -3.05
C TYR A 155 -4.47 9.87 -4.40
N ALA A 156 -3.13 9.90 -4.43
CA ALA A 156 -2.38 9.64 -5.65
C ALA A 156 -2.59 8.21 -6.18
N LEU A 157 -2.69 7.21 -5.29
CA LEU A 157 -2.96 5.82 -5.69
C LEU A 157 -4.41 5.60 -6.11
N ARG A 158 -5.38 6.34 -5.56
CA ARG A 158 -6.77 6.34 -6.05
C ARG A 158 -6.85 6.81 -7.50
N ASN A 159 -5.94 7.70 -7.93
CA ASN A 159 -5.82 8.04 -9.35
C ASN A 159 -5.34 6.86 -10.19
N GLN A 160 -4.34 6.12 -9.72
CA GLN A 160 -3.90 4.89 -10.40
C GLN A 160 -5.04 3.87 -10.47
N GLN A 161 -5.81 3.68 -9.40
CA GLN A 161 -6.99 2.81 -9.43
C GLN A 161 -7.97 3.19 -10.55
N ILE A 162 -8.31 4.47 -10.70
CA ILE A 162 -9.21 4.94 -11.75
C ILE A 162 -8.62 4.64 -13.14
N ILE A 163 -7.34 4.95 -13.34
CA ILE A 163 -6.63 4.74 -14.61
C ILE A 163 -6.60 3.27 -15.01
N PHE A 164 -6.39 2.36 -14.04
CA PHE A 164 -6.29 0.92 -14.28
C PHE A 164 -7.60 0.15 -14.17
N ARG A 165 -8.73 0.81 -13.86
CA ARG A 165 -10.03 0.15 -13.64
C ARG A 165 -10.45 -0.77 -14.78
N PHE A 166 -10.04 -0.46 -16.01
CA PHE A 166 -10.37 -1.28 -17.17
C PHE A 166 -9.78 -2.71 -17.14
N LEU A 167 -8.78 -2.97 -16.29
CA LEU A 167 -8.20 -4.31 -16.12
C LEU A 167 -9.15 -5.26 -15.36
N ALA A 168 -10.12 -4.74 -14.60
CA ALA A 168 -11.15 -5.52 -13.94
C ALA A 168 -12.48 -4.73 -13.95
N PRO A 169 -13.20 -4.74 -15.09
CA PRO A 169 -14.44 -3.98 -15.29
C PRO A 169 -15.63 -4.50 -14.50
#